data_AF-A0A6I5NNR7-F1
#
_entry.id   AF-A0A6I5NNR7-F1
#
_cell.length_a   1.000
_cell.length_b   1.000
_cell.length_c   1.000
_cell.angle_alpha   90.00
_cell.angle_beta   90.00
_cell.angle_gamma   90.00
#
_symmetry.space_group_name_H-M   'P 1'
#
loop_
_entity.id
_entity.type
_entity.pdbx_description
1 polymer ?
#
loop_
_entity_poly.entity_id
_entity_poly.type
_entity_poly.pdbx_seq_one_letter_code
_entity_poly.pdbx_strand_id
1 'polypeptide(L)' 'MPISPDETKQLLERLVFTDGTAEDWVQDVWALSPTLGETAARLVDVLNGLMDCTSADQLDTLLQGFYREQLEE' A
#
# COMPACT_ATOMS: atom_id res chain seq x y z
N MET A 1 14.70 -7.35 14.56
CA MET A 1 15.53 -7.21 13.34
C MET A 1 14.92 -6.07 12.56
N PRO A 2 15.70 -5.12 12.04
CA PRO A 2 15.14 -4.12 11.13
C PRO A 2 14.60 -4.87 9.91
N ILE A 3 13.32 -4.68 9.61
CA ILE A 3 12.67 -5.24 8.44
C ILE A 3 13.36 -4.61 7.22
N SER A 4 13.60 -5.37 6.16
CA SER A 4 14.20 -4.80 4.95
C SER A 4 13.24 -3.78 4.35
N PRO A 5 13.72 -2.68 3.73
CA PRO A 5 12.84 -1.69 3.10
C PRO A 5 11.83 -2.30 2.13
N ASP A 6 12.23 -3.36 1.42
CA ASP A 6 11.36 -4.12 0.52
C ASP A 6 10.23 -4.84 1.26
N GLU A 7 10.55 -5.50 2.37
CA GLU A 7 9.58 -6.17 3.23
C GLU A 7 8.59 -5.18 3.87
N THR A 8 9.07 -4.01 4.30
CA THR A 8 8.19 -2.96 4.86
C THR A 8 7.22 -2.43 3.80
N LYS A 9 7.67 -2.27 2.55
CA LYS A 9 6.80 -1.90 1.43
C LYS A 9 5.75 -2.98 1.19
N GLN A 10 6.16 -4.25 1.08
CA GLN A 10 5.22 -5.36 0.90
C GLN A 10 4.19 -5.45 2.04
N LEU A 11 4.59 -5.19 3.28
CA LEU A 11 3.67 -5.18 4.43
C LEU A 11 2.69 -4.00 4.38
N LEU A 12 3.14 -2.81 3.98
CA LEU A 12 2.27 -1.65 3.75
C LEU A 12 1.30 -1.90 2.59
N GLU A 13 1.76 -2.50 1.50
CA GLU A 13 0.91 -2.89 0.38
C GLU A 13 -0.16 -3.90 0.83
N ARG A 14 0.20 -4.89 1.66
CA ARG A 14 -0.76 -5.85 2.21
C ARG A 14 -1.78 -5.25 3.18
N LEU A 15 -1.47 -4.10 3.80
CA LEU A 15 -2.45 -3.36 4.60
C LEU A 15 -3.52 -2.71 3.72
N VAL A 16 -3.15 -2.28 2.51
CA VAL A 16 -4.07 -1.61 1.56
C VAL A 16 -4.80 -2.64 0.68
N PHE A 17 -4.09 -3.65 0.18
CA PHE A 17 -4.60 -4.67 -0.75
C PHE A 17 -4.71 -6.01 -0.03
N THR A 18 -5.89 -6.31 0.48
CA THR A 18 -6.15 -7.51 1.29
C THR A 18 -6.34 -8.79 0.47
N ASP A 19 -6.80 -8.68 -0.78
CA ASP A 19 -7.15 -9.83 -1.64
C ASP A 19 -6.37 -9.86 -2.97
N GLY A 20 -5.13 -9.35 -3.00
CA GLY A 20 -4.35 -9.38 -4.23
C GLY A 20 -3.21 -8.39 -4.28
N THR A 21 -2.74 -8.12 -5.50
CA THR A 21 -1.77 -7.06 -5.76
C THR A 21 -2.49 -5.74 -6.01
N ALA A 22 -1.76 -4.63 -5.93
CA ALA A 22 -2.29 -3.32 -6.29
C ALA A 22 -2.86 -3.29 -7.72
N GLU A 23 -2.20 -3.97 -8.66
CA GLU A 23 -2.63 -4.07 -10.06
C GLU A 23 -3.94 -4.86 -10.21
N ASP A 24 -4.05 -5.99 -9.51
CA ASP A 24 -5.25 -6.82 -9.49
C ASP A 24 -6.45 -6.04 -8.95
N TRP A 25 -6.28 -5.36 -7.83
CA TRP A 25 -7.30 -4.46 -7.27
C TRP A 25 -7.72 -3.36 -8.24
N VAL A 26 -6.76 -2.74 -8.93
CA VAL A 26 -7.07 -1.73 -9.96
C VAL A 26 -7.90 -2.33 -11.09
N GLN A 27 -7.59 -3.55 -11.55
CA GLN A 27 -8.38 -4.24 -12.58
C GLN A 27 -9.80 -4.54 -12.11
N ASP A 28 -9.99 -4.97 -10.87
CA ASP A 28 -11.31 -5.18 -10.28
C ASP A 28 -12.12 -3.88 -10.23
N VAL A 29 -11.51 -2.77 -9.78
CA VAL A 29 -12.16 -1.46 -9.78
C VAL A 29 -12.50 -1.01 -11.21
N TRP A 30 -11.63 -1.30 -12.19
CA TRP A 30 -11.86 -1.01 -13.60
C TRP A 30 -13.04 -1.79 -14.17
N ALA A 31 -13.18 -3.06 -13.77
CA ALA A 31 -14.31 -3.92 -14.16
C ALA A 31 -15.64 -3.39 -13.60
N LEU A 32 -15.63 -2.75 -12.43
CA LEU A 32 -16.81 -2.10 -11.84
C LEU A 32 -17.14 -0.75 -12.50
N SER A 33 -16.13 0.10 -12.72
CA SER A 33 -16.29 1.39 -13.39
C SER A 33 -14.98 1.89 -13.98
N PRO A 34 -14.93 2.21 -15.30
CA PRO A 34 -13.70 2.68 -15.93
C PRO A 34 -13.21 4.03 -15.41
N THR A 35 -14.10 4.91 -14.93
CA THR A 35 -13.70 6.20 -14.33
C THR A 35 -13.09 6.02 -12.93
N LEU A 36 -13.57 5.02 -12.18
CA LEU A 36 -13.00 4.68 -10.88
C LEU A 36 -11.67 3.93 -11.05
N GLY A 37 -11.56 3.06 -12.07
CA GLY A 37 -10.33 2.34 -12.42
C GLY A 37 -9.17 3.30 -12.71
N GLU A 38 -9.42 4.37 -13.46
CA GLU A 38 -8.38 5.39 -13.72
C GLU A 38 -7.92 6.10 -12.43
N THR A 39 -8.85 6.35 -11.50
CA THR A 39 -8.52 6.97 -10.20
C THR A 39 -7.77 6.00 -9.30
N ALA A 40 -8.15 4.72 -9.30
CA ALA A 40 -7.47 3.65 -8.58
C ALA A 40 -6.04 3.45 -9.09
N ALA A 41 -5.83 3.43 -10.41
CA ALA A 41 -4.51 3.35 -11.01
C ALA A 41 -3.61 4.52 -10.57
N ARG A 42 -4.14 5.75 -10.57
CA ARG A 42 -3.41 6.93 -10.07
C ARG A 42 -3.07 6.82 -8.59
N LEU A 43 -3.97 6.26 -7.77
CA LEU A 43 -3.71 6.07 -6.35
C LEU A 43 -2.55 5.09 -6.11
N VAL A 44 -2.53 3.99 -6.85
CA VAL A 44 -1.42 3.02 -6.80
C VAL A 44 -0.10 3.65 -7.25
N ASP A 45 -0.12 4.47 -8.30
CA ASP A 45 1.08 5.16 -8.79
C ASP A 45 1.63 6.16 -7.74
N VAL A 46 0.75 6.95 -7.12
CA VAL A 46 1.12 7.87 -6.03
C VAL A 46 1.64 7.10 -4.82
N LEU A 47 1.00 6.00 -4.43
CA LEU A 47 1.45 5.15 -3.32
C LEU A 47 2.86 4.61 -3.58
N ASN A 48 3.09 4.08 -4.79
CA ASN A 48 4.42 3.60 -5.20
C ASN A 48 5.46 4.72 -5.20
N GLY A 49 5.13 5.89 -5.73
CA GLY A 49 6.01 7.05 -5.70
C GLY A 49 6.35 7.50 -4.27
N LEU A 50 5.38 7.47 -3.35
CA LEU A 50 5.60 7.76 -1.94
C LEU A 50 6.50 6.70 -1.29
N MET A 51 6.25 5.42 -1.54
CA MET A 51 7.08 4.32 -1.03
C MET A 51 8.52 4.40 -1.57
N ASP A 52 8.73 4.83 -2.81
CA ASP A 52 10.06 4.99 -3.39
C ASP A 52 10.82 6.20 -2.82
N CYS A 53 10.11 7.32 -2.59
CA CYS A 53 10.70 8.53 -2.01
C CYS A 53 10.91 8.46 -0.49
N THR A 54 10.35 7.45 0.20
CA THR A 54 10.38 7.37 1.66
C THR A 54 11.50 6.46 2.16
N SER A 55 12.29 6.95 3.13
CA SER A 55 13.34 6.18 3.78
C SER A 55 12.78 4.95 4.52
N ALA A 56 13.56 3.87 4.57
CA ALA A 56 13.20 2.62 5.25
C ALA A 56 12.73 2.83 6.71
N ASP A 57 13.41 3.70 7.45
CA ASP A 57 13.11 4.04 8.85
C ASP A 57 11.73 4.72 9.03
N GLN A 58 11.37 5.58 8.07
CA GLN A 58 10.08 6.26 8.05
C GLN A 58 8.96 5.29 7.67
N LEU A 59 9.21 4.38 6.72
CA LEU A 59 8.26 3.32 6.37
C LEU A 59 8.03 2.37 7.55
N ASP A 60 9.08 1.99 8.28
CA ASP A 60 8.97 1.14 9.48
C ASP A 60 8.13 1.84 10.56
N THR A 61 8.39 3.12 10.80
CA THR A 61 7.60 3.94 11.73
C THR A 61 6.12 4.00 11.33
N LEU A 62 5.83 4.21 10.04
CA LEU A 62 4.47 4.21 9.49
C LEU A 62 3.78 2.86 9.71
N LEU A 63 4.48 1.78 9.38
CA LEU A 63 3.97 0.41 9.51
C LEU A 63 3.65 0.08 10.97
N GLN A 64 4.55 0.41 11.91
CA GLN A 64 4.31 0.22 13.34
C GLN A 64 3.12 1.04 13.85
N GLY A 65 2.92 2.25 13.30
CA GLY A 65 1.75 3.09 13.60
C GLY A 65 0.44 2.39 13.23
N PHE A 66 0.33 1.87 12.00
CA PHE A 66 -0.86 1.15 11.55
C PHE A 66 -1.11 -0.14 12.31
N TYR A 67 -0.07 -0.93 12.59
CA TYR A 67 -0.22 -2.15 13.39
C TYR A 67 -0.65 -1.86 14.82
N ARG A 68 -0.17 -0.77 15.40
CA ARG A 68 -0.58 -0.35 16.74
C ARG A 68 -2.05 0.04 16.76
N GLU A 69 -2.50 0.83 15.78
CA GLU A 69 -3.91 1.20 15.64
C GLU A 69 -4.81 -0.04 15.52
N GLN A 70 -4.46 -0.98 14.64
CA GLN A 70 -5.21 -2.23 14.44
C GLN A 70 -5.20 -3.19 15.65
N LEU A 71 -4.25 -3.04 16.58
CA LEU A 71 -4.19 -3.84 17.82
C LEU A 71 -4.93 -3.16 18.99
N GLU A 72 -5.19 -1.86 18.89
CA GLU A 72 -5.93 -1.09 19.90
C GLU A 72 -7.44 -1.04 19.63
N GLU A 73 -7.90 -1.54 18.47
CA GLU A 73 -9.32 -1.72 18.08
C GLU A 73 -9.92 -3.10 18.43
#